data_AF-A0A958D2V0-F1
#
_entry.id   AF-A0A958D2V0-F1
#
_cell.length_a   1.000
_cell.length_b   1.000
_cell.length_c   1.000
_cell.angle_alpha   90.00
_cell.angle_beta   90.00
_cell.angle_gamma   90.00
#
_symmetry.space_group_name_H-M   'P 1'
#
loop_
_entity.id
_entity.type
_entity.pdbx_description
1 polymer ?
#
loop_
_entity_poly.entity_id
_entity_poly.type
_entity_poly.pdbx_seq_one_letter_code
_entity_poly.pdbx_strand_id
1 'polypeptide(L)'
;WRVYLTTIDKDTPIEQAPHVYRLGWCADYPDENNWVHEVFNTNAGNDDPRWEETANAPLGPDGKSFNQLTEEAQAEQDPAARAALYKAAEKILNEDGAAIAPIYYYTRVQVTKPYLQRTYYDLGGERIETWVLDEAAKMEATGM
;
A
#
# COMPACT_ATOMS: atom_id res chain seq x y z
N TRP A 1 13.28 10.03 -9.11
CA TRP A 1 12.71 9.11 -8.12
C TRP A 1 13.75 8.56 -7.16
N ARG A 2 14.85 7.97 -7.64
CA ARG A 2 15.92 7.42 -6.78
C ARG A 2 16.38 8.35 -5.63
N VAL A 3 16.74 9.60 -5.94
CA VAL A 3 17.17 10.58 -4.92
C VAL A 3 16.09 10.80 -3.86
N TYR A 4 14.83 10.92 -4.29
CA TYR A 4 13.69 11.13 -3.39
C TYR A 4 13.48 9.95 -2.44
N LEU A 5 13.51 8.72 -2.97
CA LEU A 5 13.40 7.51 -2.15
C LEU A 5 14.53 7.42 -1.14
N THR A 6 15.78 7.67 -1.56
CA THR A 6 16.91 7.73 -0.63
C THR A 6 16.68 8.77 0.47
N THR A 7 16.11 9.93 0.17
CA THR A 7 15.85 10.97 1.16
C THR A 7 14.87 10.56 2.27
N ILE A 8 13.91 9.67 1.98
CA ILE A 8 12.87 9.26 2.94
C ILE A 8 13.09 7.85 3.51
N ASP A 9 14.14 7.16 3.06
CA ASP A 9 14.50 5.83 3.51
C ASP A 9 14.80 5.79 5.02
N LYS A 10 14.38 4.73 5.71
CA LYS A 10 14.58 4.56 7.16
C LYS A 10 16.06 4.63 7.60
N ASP A 11 17.00 4.30 6.71
CA ASP A 11 18.43 4.30 7.00
C ASP A 11 19.08 5.68 6.78
N THR A 12 18.36 6.65 6.21
CA THR A 12 18.84 8.03 6.09
C THR A 12 18.87 8.72 7.45
N PRO A 13 19.95 9.45 7.81
CA PRO A 13 20.00 10.15 9.09
C PRO A 13 18.81 11.11 9.29
N ILE A 14 18.21 11.11 10.48
CA ILE A 14 16.92 11.79 10.73
C ILE A 14 17.02 13.30 10.51
N GLU A 15 18.18 13.89 10.77
CA GLU A 15 18.47 15.30 10.53
C GLU A 15 18.52 15.68 9.04
N GLN A 16 18.59 14.69 8.15
CA GLN A 16 18.55 14.85 6.69
C GLN A 16 17.18 14.52 6.11
N ALA A 17 16.30 13.88 6.89
CA ALA A 17 14.96 13.54 6.47
C ALA A 17 14.02 14.76 6.55
N PRO A 18 13.13 14.97 5.56
CA PRO A 18 12.12 16.01 5.63
C PRO A 18 11.06 15.67 6.69
N HIS A 19 10.56 16.67 7.42
CA HIS A 19 9.49 16.46 8.41
C HIS A 19 8.17 15.96 7.81
N VAL A 20 7.86 16.36 6.57
CA VAL A 20 6.65 15.95 5.84
C VAL A 20 7.02 15.73 4.39
N TYR A 21 6.53 14.63 3.82
CA TYR A 21 6.81 14.26 2.43
C TYR A 21 5.67 13.41 1.85
N ARG A 22 5.63 13.28 0.51
CA ARG A 22 4.59 12.51 -0.18
C ARG A 22 4.98 11.03 -0.27
N LEU A 23 4.31 10.19 0.49
CA LEU A 23 4.39 8.74 0.33
C LEU A 23 3.26 8.20 -0.57
N GLY A 24 3.50 7.05 -1.18
CA GLY A 24 2.45 6.28 -1.85
C GLY A 24 2.88 4.82 -1.94
N TRP A 25 1.93 3.93 -1.65
CA TRP A 25 2.11 2.49 -1.75
C TRP A 25 1.11 1.90 -2.73
N CYS A 26 1.53 0.86 -3.44
CA CYS A 26 0.68 0.02 -4.27
C CYS A 26 1.01 -1.41 -3.89
N ALA A 27 0.01 -2.22 -3.57
CA ALA A 27 0.29 -3.55 -3.06
C ALA A 27 0.96 -4.48 -4.08
N ASP A 28 1.92 -5.24 -3.60
CA ASP A 28 2.61 -6.32 -4.31
C ASP A 28 1.75 -7.59 -4.37
N TYR A 29 0.93 -7.81 -3.34
CA TYR A 29 -0.04 -8.91 -3.25
C TYR A 29 -1.30 -8.49 -2.48
N PRO A 30 -2.48 -9.10 -2.75
CA PRO A 30 -3.77 -8.61 -2.27
C PRO A 30 -4.05 -9.03 -0.82
N ASP A 31 -3.19 -8.61 0.10
CA ASP A 31 -3.35 -8.88 1.53
C ASP A 31 -2.99 -7.63 2.36
N GLU A 32 -3.70 -7.45 3.47
CA GLU A 32 -3.50 -6.33 4.39
C GLU A 32 -2.08 -6.33 5.00
N ASN A 33 -1.45 -7.49 5.09
CA ASN A 33 -0.06 -7.62 5.53
C ASN A 33 0.90 -6.73 4.70
N ASN A 34 0.70 -6.70 3.38
CA ASN A 34 1.54 -5.92 2.47
C ASN A 34 1.29 -4.41 2.58
N TRP A 35 0.15 -3.97 3.13
CA TRP A 35 -0.15 -2.56 3.35
C TRP A 35 0.27 -2.07 4.72
N VAL A 36 0.03 -2.88 5.76
CA VAL A 36 0.12 -2.41 7.15
C VAL A 36 1.41 -2.91 7.81
N HIS A 37 1.66 -4.22 7.78
CA HIS A 37 2.85 -4.79 8.42
C HIS A 37 4.12 -4.44 7.65
N GLU A 38 4.19 -4.78 6.37
CA GLU A 38 5.41 -4.63 5.57
C GLU A 38 5.78 -3.16 5.27
N VAL A 39 4.82 -2.22 5.38
CA VAL A 39 5.09 -0.80 5.12
C VAL A 39 5.39 -0.04 6.41
N PHE A 40 4.60 -0.26 7.47
CA PHE A 40 4.60 0.61 8.64
C PHE A 40 5.11 -0.05 9.92
N ASN A 41 5.33 -1.36 9.98
CA ASN A 41 5.93 -1.96 11.17
C ASN A 41 7.39 -1.49 11.28
N THR A 42 7.78 -0.94 12.44
CA THR A 42 9.09 -0.30 12.60
C THR A 42 10.23 -1.30 12.80
N ASN A 43 9.91 -2.57 13.08
CA ASN A 43 10.88 -3.64 13.24
C ASN A 43 11.06 -4.47 11.96
N ALA A 44 9.97 -4.67 11.21
CA ALA A 44 9.91 -5.63 10.10
C ALA A 44 9.60 -5.00 8.73
N GLY A 45 9.03 -3.80 8.71
CA GLY A 45 8.59 -3.12 7.49
C GLY A 45 9.59 -2.09 6.95
N ASN A 46 9.16 -1.36 5.93
CA ASN A 46 9.93 -0.29 5.32
C ASN A 46 10.15 0.90 6.26
N ASP A 47 9.15 1.25 7.08
CA ASP A 47 9.20 2.33 8.08
C ASP A 47 9.74 3.66 7.56
N ASP A 48 9.37 4.04 6.33
CA ASP A 48 9.69 5.38 5.80
C ASP A 48 9.24 6.50 6.76
N PRO A 49 8.07 6.43 7.44
CA PRO A 49 7.65 7.47 8.39
C PRO A 49 8.51 7.57 9.65
N ARG A 50 9.28 6.53 9.98
CA ARG A 50 10.15 6.48 11.17
C ARG A 50 9.43 6.83 12.45
N TRP A 51 8.29 6.18 12.66
CA TRP A 51 7.30 6.54 13.66
C TRP A 51 7.34 5.64 14.90
N GLU A 52 8.52 5.09 15.24
CA GLU A 52 8.74 4.12 16.33
C GLU A 52 8.16 4.57 17.68
N GLU A 53 8.27 5.87 17.99
CA GLU A 53 7.75 6.45 19.22
C GLU A 53 6.24 6.22 19.35
N THR A 54 5.49 6.44 18.26
CA THR A 54 4.03 6.27 18.24
C THR A 54 3.54 4.90 17.77
N ALA A 55 4.43 4.08 17.21
CA ALA A 55 4.15 2.69 16.83
C ALA A 55 4.11 1.76 18.05
N ASN A 56 4.93 2.03 19.07
CA ASN A 56 5.00 1.20 20.27
C ASN A 56 4.10 1.70 21.42
N ALA A 57 3.70 2.98 21.38
CA ALA A 57 2.68 3.57 22.23
C ALA A 57 2.04 4.74 21.48
N PRO A 58 0.72 4.80 21.28
CA PRO A 58 -0.32 4.28 22.16
C PRO A 58 -0.62 2.81 21.95
N LEU A 59 -1.16 2.20 23.01
CA LEU A 59 -1.64 0.82 22.96
C LEU A 59 -3.09 0.82 22.47
N GLY A 60 -3.41 -0.15 21.63
CA GLY A 60 -4.77 -0.45 21.21
C GLY A 60 -5.65 -0.90 22.40
N PRO A 61 -6.96 -1.10 22.17
CA PRO A 61 -7.92 -1.47 23.22
C PRO A 61 -7.58 -2.78 23.95
N ASP A 62 -6.78 -3.65 23.35
CA ASP A 62 -6.31 -4.92 23.90
C ASP A 62 -4.95 -4.81 24.60
N GLY A 63 -4.39 -3.61 24.72
CA GLY A 63 -3.11 -3.34 25.35
C GLY A 63 -1.90 -3.65 24.47
N LYS A 64 -2.09 -3.80 23.16
CA LYS A 64 -1.00 -4.10 22.22
C LYS A 64 -0.61 -2.89 21.40
N SER A 65 0.67 -2.80 21.04
CA SER A 65 1.16 -1.77 20.14
C SER A 65 0.87 -2.09 18.67
N PHE A 66 1.10 -1.13 17.77
CA PHE A 66 0.99 -1.37 16.33
C PHE A 66 1.88 -2.54 15.87
N ASN A 67 3.14 -2.55 16.33
CA ASN A 67 4.09 -3.59 15.94
C ASN A 67 3.62 -4.98 16.38
N GLN A 68 3.13 -5.11 17.62
CA GLN A 68 2.60 -6.37 18.14
C GLN A 68 1.35 -6.83 17.38
N LEU A 69 0.40 -5.92 17.13
CA LEU A 69 -0.84 -6.22 16.41
C LEU A 69 -0.55 -6.73 15.01
N THR A 70 0.38 -6.10 14.28
CA THR A 70 0.71 -6.49 12.91
C THR A 70 1.52 -7.77 12.82
N GLU A 71 2.43 -8.02 13.78
CA GLU A 71 3.16 -9.29 13.90
C GLU A 71 2.21 -10.47 14.18
N GLU A 72 1.25 -10.30 15.09
CA GLU A 72 0.24 -11.32 15.36
C GLU A 72 -0.69 -11.52 14.16
N ALA A 73 -1.13 -10.44 13.51
CA ALA A 73 -1.99 -10.53 12.34
C ALA A 73 -1.35 -11.30 11.18
N GLN A 74 -0.04 -11.14 10.97
CA GLN A 74 0.71 -11.89 9.95
C GLN A 74 0.67 -13.41 10.20
N ALA A 75 0.65 -13.85 11.47
CA ALA A 75 0.63 -15.25 11.84
C ALA A 75 -0.79 -15.84 11.97
N GLU A 76 -1.80 -15.00 12.16
CA GLU A 76 -3.19 -15.40 12.36
C GLU A 76 -3.81 -16.07 11.12
N GLN A 77 -4.47 -17.20 11.33
CA GLN A 77 -5.06 -18.03 10.28
C GLN A 77 -6.57 -17.83 10.16
N ASP A 78 -7.26 -17.42 11.24
CA ASP A 78 -8.67 -17.07 11.16
C ASP A 78 -8.86 -15.69 10.50
N PRO A 79 -9.56 -15.61 9.35
CA PRO A 79 -9.67 -14.35 8.62
C PRO A 79 -10.37 -13.23 9.40
N ALA A 80 -11.34 -13.57 10.26
CA ALA A 80 -12.10 -12.58 11.02
C ALA A 80 -11.25 -12.01 12.18
N ALA A 81 -10.53 -12.87 12.89
CA ALA A 81 -9.57 -12.47 13.91
C ALA A 81 -8.44 -11.62 13.31
N ARG A 82 -7.89 -12.06 12.17
CA ARG A 82 -6.85 -11.31 11.44
C ARG A 82 -7.31 -9.92 11.02
N ALA A 83 -8.52 -9.81 10.46
CA ALA A 83 -9.10 -8.52 10.09
C ALA A 83 -9.31 -7.60 11.30
N ALA A 84 -9.68 -8.16 12.45
CA ALA A 84 -9.83 -7.38 13.69
C ALA A 84 -8.49 -6.85 14.20
N LEU A 85 -7.41 -7.64 14.12
CA LEU A 85 -6.05 -7.22 14.48
C LEU A 85 -5.57 -6.07 13.58
N TYR A 86 -5.68 -6.19 12.26
CA TYR A 86 -5.29 -5.12 11.35
C TYR A 86 -6.14 -3.86 11.53
N LYS A 87 -7.45 -4.00 11.76
CA LYS A 87 -8.31 -2.85 12.07
C LYS A 87 -7.85 -2.09 13.32
N ALA A 88 -7.42 -2.81 14.37
CA ALA A 88 -6.88 -2.18 15.56
C ALA A 88 -5.54 -1.48 15.27
N ALA A 89 -4.67 -2.11 14.46
CA ALA A 89 -3.40 -1.52 14.04
C ALA A 89 -3.62 -0.24 13.21
N GLU A 90 -4.51 -0.26 12.23
CA GLU A 90 -4.82 0.92 11.40
C GLU A 90 -5.38 2.08 12.21
N LYS A 91 -6.12 1.82 13.29
CA LYS A 91 -6.58 2.87 14.20
C LYS A 91 -5.39 3.58 14.86
N ILE A 92 -4.39 2.83 15.31
CA ILE A 92 -3.17 3.41 15.88
C ILE A 92 -2.42 4.20 14.80
N LEU A 93 -2.23 3.62 13.61
CA LEU A 93 -1.51 4.26 12.52
C LEU A 93 -2.13 5.61 12.10
N ASN A 94 -3.46 5.65 11.96
CA ASN A 94 -4.15 6.80 11.35
C ASN A 94 -4.72 7.79 12.37
N GLU A 95 -5.08 7.35 13.58
CA GLU A 95 -5.76 8.20 14.56
C GLU A 95 -4.91 8.46 15.80
N ASP A 96 -4.47 7.41 16.49
CA ASP A 96 -3.90 7.57 17.83
C ASP A 96 -2.41 7.98 17.76
N GLY A 97 -1.64 7.35 16.88
CA GLY A 97 -0.26 7.70 16.55
C GLY A 97 -0.12 8.66 15.37
N ALA A 98 -1.16 8.77 14.53
CA ALA A 98 -1.28 9.70 13.40
C ALA A 98 -0.01 9.82 12.54
N ALA A 99 0.64 8.68 12.23
CA ALA A 99 1.92 8.65 11.53
C ALA A 99 1.79 8.99 10.03
N ILE A 100 0.58 8.84 9.48
CA ILE A 100 0.27 9.20 8.10
C ILE A 100 -1.00 10.04 8.03
N ALA A 101 -1.13 10.81 6.94
CA ALA A 101 -2.36 11.47 6.55
C ALA A 101 -2.86 10.84 5.24
N PRO A 102 -3.81 9.88 5.28
CA PRO A 102 -4.38 9.31 4.06
C PRO A 102 -5.11 10.39 3.25
N ILE A 103 -4.79 10.48 1.96
CA ILE A 103 -5.38 11.51 1.08
C ILE A 103 -6.46 10.92 0.18
N TYR A 104 -6.17 9.82 -0.51
CA TYR A 104 -7.12 9.10 -1.37
C TYR A 104 -6.57 7.73 -1.76
N TYR A 105 -7.46 6.82 -2.15
CA TYR A 105 -7.09 5.62 -2.91
C TYR A 105 -6.87 5.98 -4.38
N TYR A 106 -5.78 5.50 -4.98
CA TYR A 106 -5.48 5.79 -6.37
C TYR A 106 -6.56 5.22 -7.30
N THR A 107 -6.90 6.00 -8.33
CA THR A 107 -7.60 5.50 -9.51
C THR A 107 -6.63 5.41 -10.68
N ARG A 108 -6.92 4.54 -11.64
CA ARG A 108 -6.11 4.36 -12.84
C ARG A 108 -6.86 4.84 -14.07
N VAL A 109 -6.49 6.02 -14.56
CA VAL A 109 -7.04 6.58 -15.81
C VAL A 109 -6.13 6.16 -16.95
N GLN A 110 -6.69 5.50 -17.95
CA GLN A 110 -5.95 5.01 -19.12
C GLN A 110 -6.74 5.29 -20.40
N VAL A 111 -6.00 5.51 -21.48
CA VAL A 111 -6.56 5.56 -22.83
C VAL A 111 -6.38 4.21 -23.49
N THR A 112 -7.45 3.70 -24.11
CA THR A 112 -7.47 2.41 -24.80
C THR A 112 -7.91 2.63 -26.24
N LYS A 113 -7.24 1.99 -27.20
CA LYS A 113 -7.68 2.01 -28.59
C LYS A 113 -9.05 1.34 -28.69
N PRO A 114 -9.98 1.82 -29.54
CA PRO A 114 -11.34 1.27 -29.61
C PRO A 114 -11.37 -0.20 -30.04
N TYR A 115 -10.31 -0.68 -30.70
CA TYR A 115 -10.14 -2.04 -31.18
C TYR A 115 -9.32 -2.95 -30.24
N LEU A 116 -9.04 -2.51 -29.00
CA LEU A 116 -8.33 -3.31 -28.02
C LEU A 116 -9.23 -3.61 -26.83
N GLN A 117 -9.63 -4.87 -26.69
CA GLN A 117 -10.29 -5.38 -25.50
C GLN A 117 -9.25 -5.73 -24.45
N ARG A 118 -9.38 -5.12 -23.27
CA ARG A 118 -8.48 -5.30 -22.13
C ARG A 118 -9.16 -6.01 -20.99
N THR A 119 -8.36 -6.68 -20.19
CA THR A 119 -8.72 -7.43 -19.00
C THR A 119 -7.68 -7.12 -17.92
N TYR A 120 -8.09 -7.24 -16.64
CA TYR A 120 -7.34 -6.74 -15.50
C TYR A 120 -7.31 -7.76 -14.37
N TYR A 121 -6.32 -7.65 -13.48
CA TYR A 121 -6.30 -8.35 -12.19
C TYR A 121 -7.15 -7.62 -11.14
N ASP A 122 -7.59 -8.34 -10.11
CA ASP A 122 -8.44 -7.80 -9.05
C ASP A 122 -7.77 -6.67 -8.24
N LEU A 123 -6.45 -6.75 -8.02
CA LEU A 123 -5.65 -5.73 -7.33
C LEU A 123 -5.14 -4.62 -8.29
N GLY A 124 -5.66 -4.59 -9.52
CA GLY A 124 -5.12 -3.77 -10.59
C GLY A 124 -3.92 -4.41 -11.27
N GLY A 125 -3.61 -3.92 -12.45
CA GLY A 125 -2.61 -4.51 -13.34
C GLY A 125 -3.25 -5.13 -14.58
N GLU A 126 -2.46 -5.21 -15.64
CA GLU A 126 -2.93 -5.65 -16.96
C GLU A 126 -2.78 -7.14 -17.13
N ARG A 127 -3.84 -7.81 -17.57
CA ARG A 127 -3.77 -9.19 -18.05
C ARG A 127 -3.49 -9.23 -19.54
N ILE A 128 -2.34 -8.69 -19.96
CA ILE A 128 -1.93 -8.54 -21.37
C ILE A 128 -2.08 -9.87 -22.13
N GLU A 129 -1.82 -10.99 -21.45
CA GLU A 129 -1.93 -12.34 -21.99
C GLU A 129 -3.35 -12.76 -22.39
N THR A 130 -4.37 -12.01 -21.96
CA THR A 130 -5.79 -12.26 -22.27
C THR A 130 -6.43 -11.14 -23.08
N TRP A 131 -5.64 -10.16 -23.51
CA TRP A 131 -6.14 -9.09 -24.37
C TRP A 131 -6.50 -9.61 -25.75
N VAL A 132 -7.53 -9.01 -26.35
CA VAL A 132 -8.01 -9.36 -27.68
C VAL A 132 -7.99 -8.12 -28.56
N LEU A 133 -7.44 -8.27 -29.77
CA LEU A 133 -7.53 -7.27 -30.82
C LEU A 133 -8.73 -7.57 -31.72
N ASP A 134 -9.60 -6.58 -31.89
CA ASP A 134 -10.62 -6.59 -32.93
C ASP A 134 -10.00 -6.05 -34.22
N GLU A 135 -9.55 -6.95 -35.10
CA GLU A 135 -8.91 -6.54 -36.35
C GLU A 135 -9.89 -5.79 -37.28
N ALA A 136 -11.20 -6.06 -37.23
CA ALA A 136 -12.18 -5.34 -38.04
C ALA A 136 -12.33 -3.89 -37.56
N ALA A 137 -12.54 -3.68 -36.25
CA ALA A 137 -12.60 -2.34 -35.66
C ALA A 137 -11.28 -1.58 -35.82
N LYS A 138 -10.15 -2.29 -35.89
CA LYS A 138 -8.83 -1.70 -36.13
C LYS A 138 -8.68 -1.20 -37.56
N MET A 139 -9.07 -1.99 -38.55
CA MET A 139 -9.09 -1.58 -39.96
C MET A 139 -9.95 -0.32 -40.14
N GLU A 140 -11.18 -0.33 -39.62
CA GLU A 140 -12.08 0.83 -39.64
C GLU A 140 -11.45 2.07 -38.97
N ALA A 141 -10.89 1.93 -37.76
CA ALA A 141 -10.29 3.04 -37.04
C ALA A 141 -8.98 3.57 -37.65
N THR A 142 -8.34 2.81 -38.56
CA THR A 142 -7.06 3.18 -39.19
C THR A 142 -7.19 3.55 -40.67
N GLY A 143 -8.36 3.38 -41.28
CA GLY A 143 -8.61 3.69 -42.70
C GLY A 143 -7.95 2.69 -43.66
N MET A 144 -7.72 1.46 -43.20
CA MET A 144 -7.28 0.32 -44.02
C MET A 144 -8.46 -0.56 -44.38
#